data_AF-D8M109-F1
#
_entry.id   AF-D8M109-F1
#
_cell.length_a   1.000
_cell.length_b   1.000
_cell.length_c   1.000
_cell.angle_alpha   90.00
_cell.angle_beta   90.00
_cell.angle_gamma   90.00
#
_symmetry.space_group_name_H-M   'P 1'
#
loop_
_entity.id
_entity.type
_entity.pdbx_description
1 polymer ?
#
loop_
_entity_poly.entity_id
_entity_poly.type
_entity_poly.pdbx_seq_one_letter_code
_entity_poly.pdbx_strand_id
1 'polypeptide(L)'
;MNRTTLDDIVHKSDYFGSTIGRNAFRIANGQFTLNGTHYQLATNSGSNHNHGGRIGFDKCMWDAEITTHADRVSITFSRYSADKEEGYPGALHVRATYSITSSNELDMVFEASGNEIPTIVNMTNHAYWNLSGNCKRPVNNHKLCIDSDFYLDGENMIPNETPIPVKDTLMDFTTLKSLSPAIDRVDGGGRPGIDHAFCLRGYSNDIDNKTLRNVARYVNELKCMVDWWRKRVDDALTFPRRSVP
;
A
#
# COMPACT_ATOMS: atom_id res chain seq x y z
N MET A 1 -4.04 -20.14 2.71
CA MET A 1 -2.75 -19.47 2.45
C MET A 1 -1.67 -20.52 2.61
N ASN A 2 -0.76 -20.67 1.64
CA ASN A 2 0.31 -21.68 1.65
C ASN A 2 1.65 -21.09 2.12
N ARG A 3 1.62 -20.26 3.16
CA ARG A 3 2.82 -19.79 3.87
C ARG A 3 2.78 -20.35 5.27
N THR A 4 3.59 -21.36 5.52
CA THR A 4 3.69 -22.04 6.82
C THR A 4 5.06 -21.87 7.45
N THR A 5 6.03 -21.33 6.71
CA THR A 5 7.42 -21.13 7.16
C THR A 5 7.90 -19.71 6.84
N LEU A 6 9.03 -19.32 7.45
CA LEU A 6 9.73 -18.07 7.12
C LEU A 6 10.23 -18.09 5.66
N ASP A 7 10.75 -19.22 5.20
CA ASP A 7 11.20 -19.40 3.81
C ASP A 7 10.09 -19.14 2.79
N ASP A 8 8.85 -19.54 3.11
CA ASP A 8 7.70 -19.25 2.25
C ASP A 8 7.46 -17.73 2.10
N ILE A 9 7.73 -16.95 3.14
CA ILE A 9 7.58 -15.48 3.12
C ILE A 9 8.69 -14.85 2.28
N VAL A 10 9.92 -15.33 2.43
CA VAL A 10 11.10 -14.79 1.71
C VAL A 10 11.03 -15.08 0.20
N HIS A 11 10.54 -16.27 -0.18
CA HIS A 11 10.62 -16.74 -1.57
C HIS A 11 9.32 -16.64 -2.37
N LYS A 12 8.15 -16.47 -1.74
CA LYS A 12 6.86 -16.28 -2.44
C LYS A 12 6.45 -14.81 -2.40
N SER A 13 6.92 -14.03 -3.38
CA SER A 13 6.81 -12.56 -3.44
C SER A 13 5.41 -12.03 -3.83
N ASP A 14 4.42 -12.31 -2.99
CA ASP A 14 3.05 -11.75 -3.13
C ASP A 14 2.72 -10.69 -2.07
N TYR A 15 3.70 -10.30 -1.25
CA TYR A 15 3.60 -9.21 -0.25
C TYR A 15 2.47 -9.29 0.79
N PHE A 16 1.69 -10.38 0.87
CA PHE A 16 0.55 -10.51 1.80
C PHE A 16 0.87 -10.06 3.22
N GLY A 17 0.24 -8.95 3.65
CA GLY A 17 0.31 -8.40 5.00
C GLY A 17 1.63 -7.72 5.36
N SER A 18 2.59 -7.66 4.45
CA SER A 18 3.93 -7.13 4.72
C SER A 18 3.94 -5.60 4.86
N THR A 19 4.85 -5.08 5.68
CA THR A 19 5.27 -3.67 5.64
C THR A 19 6.17 -3.45 4.44
N ILE A 20 5.81 -2.50 3.56
CA ILE A 20 6.55 -2.20 2.34
C ILE A 20 7.33 -0.90 2.51
N GLY A 21 8.57 -0.88 2.03
CA GLY A 21 9.42 0.32 1.98
C GLY A 21 10.84 0.00 1.51
N ARG A 22 11.70 1.01 1.28
CA ARG A 22 11.50 2.44 1.59
C ARG A 22 10.39 3.13 0.80
N ASN A 23 10.16 2.74 -0.45
CA ASN A 23 9.01 3.21 -1.23
C ASN A 23 8.16 2.04 -1.72
N ALA A 24 6.88 2.08 -1.38
CA ALA A 24 5.86 1.33 -2.05
C ALA A 24 5.68 1.83 -3.50
N PHE A 25 4.95 1.05 -4.30
CA PHE A 25 4.75 1.32 -5.72
C PHE A 25 6.03 1.22 -6.55
N ARG A 26 5.88 1.53 -7.84
CA ARG A 26 6.94 1.49 -8.83
C ARG A 26 7.55 2.86 -9.03
N ILE A 27 8.87 2.88 -9.21
CA ILE A 27 9.61 4.05 -9.68
C ILE A 27 10.16 3.71 -11.06
N ALA A 28 9.78 4.52 -12.05
CA ALA A 28 10.13 4.32 -13.45
C ALA A 28 11.66 4.26 -13.61
N ASN A 29 12.15 3.21 -14.27
CA ASN A 29 13.58 2.93 -14.48
C ASN A 29 14.41 2.79 -13.17
N GLY A 30 13.75 2.78 -12.00
CA GLY A 30 14.39 2.90 -10.70
C GLY A 30 15.14 4.22 -10.52
N GLN A 31 14.74 5.29 -11.20
CA GLN A 31 15.47 6.56 -11.19
C GLN A 31 14.62 7.68 -10.58
N PHE A 32 15.28 8.52 -9.80
CA PHE A 32 14.69 9.77 -9.32
C PHE A 32 15.78 10.83 -9.14
N THR A 33 15.33 12.09 -9.09
CA THR A 33 16.19 13.24 -8.84
C THR A 33 15.77 13.88 -7.52
N LEU A 34 16.72 14.10 -6.63
CA LEU A 34 16.50 14.77 -5.34
C LEU A 34 17.57 15.85 -5.15
N ASN A 35 17.15 17.09 -4.95
CA ASN A 35 18.03 18.26 -4.80
C ASN A 35 19.07 18.36 -5.94
N GLY A 36 18.64 18.12 -7.18
CA GLY A 36 19.49 18.17 -8.37
C GLY A 36 20.47 16.99 -8.53
N THR A 37 20.49 16.04 -7.60
CA THR A 37 21.31 14.83 -7.69
C THR A 37 20.49 13.66 -8.24
N HIS A 38 21.03 12.95 -9.23
CA HIS A 38 20.42 11.75 -9.80
C HIS A 38 20.78 10.50 -8.98
N TYR A 39 19.78 9.68 -8.69
CA TYR A 39 19.94 8.42 -7.97
C TYR A 39 19.39 7.25 -8.79
N GLN A 40 20.12 6.13 -8.77
CA GLN A 40 19.70 4.85 -9.33
C GLN A 40 19.42 3.87 -8.20
N LEU A 41 18.18 3.41 -8.12
CA LEU A 41 17.72 2.37 -7.22
C LEU A 41 17.89 1.00 -7.86
N ALA A 42 17.89 -0.05 -7.04
CA ALA A 42 17.85 -1.42 -7.51
C ALA A 42 16.57 -1.67 -8.30
N THR A 43 16.66 -2.31 -9.46
CA THR A 43 15.50 -2.71 -10.26
C THR A 43 15.18 -4.18 -10.01
N ASN A 44 13.88 -4.46 -9.85
CA ASN A 44 13.34 -5.77 -9.49
C ASN A 44 12.01 -6.09 -10.21
N SER A 45 11.51 -5.18 -11.06
CA SER A 45 10.29 -5.35 -11.85
C SER A 45 10.56 -4.90 -13.29
N GLY A 46 11.34 -5.69 -14.03
CA GLY A 46 11.86 -5.27 -15.34
C GLY A 46 12.87 -4.14 -15.18
N SER A 47 12.72 -3.06 -15.95
CA SER A 47 13.52 -1.84 -15.78
C SER A 47 13.13 -1.03 -14.54
N ASN A 48 11.98 -1.31 -13.91
CA ASN A 48 11.46 -0.50 -12.82
C ASN A 48 11.93 -0.99 -11.44
N HIS A 49 12.01 -0.05 -10.50
CA HIS A 49 12.10 -0.36 -9.08
C HIS A 49 10.68 -0.56 -8.53
N ASN A 50 10.48 -1.52 -7.64
CA ASN A 50 9.18 -1.84 -7.05
C ASN A 50 9.33 -2.20 -5.57
N HIS A 51 8.44 -1.65 -4.73
CA HIS A 51 8.26 -2.05 -3.33
C HIS A 51 9.57 -2.09 -2.51
N GLY A 52 10.44 -1.12 -2.71
CA GLY A 52 11.68 -0.98 -1.96
C GLY A 52 12.86 -1.78 -2.50
N GLY A 53 12.69 -2.55 -3.57
CA GLY A 53 13.79 -3.20 -4.30
C GLY A 53 13.85 -4.71 -4.10
N ARG A 54 15.05 -5.27 -4.28
CA ARG A 54 15.25 -6.73 -4.25
C ARG A 54 15.02 -7.27 -2.85
N ILE A 55 15.62 -6.62 -1.86
CA ILE A 55 15.44 -6.87 -0.43
C ILE A 55 14.77 -5.63 0.19
N GLY A 56 13.51 -5.43 -0.18
CA GLY A 56 12.66 -4.44 0.47
C GLY A 56 12.38 -4.78 1.93
N PHE A 57 11.75 -3.85 2.63
CA PHE A 57 11.40 -4.00 4.05
C PHE A 57 10.57 -5.26 4.37
N ASP A 58 9.87 -5.80 3.37
CA ASP A 58 9.10 -7.04 3.44
C ASP A 58 9.96 -8.30 3.68
N LYS A 59 11.26 -8.22 3.39
CA LYS A 59 12.23 -9.34 3.50
C LYS A 59 13.27 -9.13 4.59
N CYS A 60 13.15 -8.06 5.37
CA CYS A 60 14.06 -7.77 6.46
C CYS A 60 13.55 -8.33 7.80
N MET A 61 14.49 -8.66 8.70
CA MET A 61 14.15 -8.88 10.10
C MET A 61 14.02 -7.53 10.81
N TRP A 62 13.03 -7.40 11.69
CA TRP A 62 12.75 -6.21 12.47
C TRP A 62 12.84 -6.54 13.96
N ASP A 63 13.32 -5.59 14.74
CA ASP A 63 13.17 -5.64 16.19
C ASP A 63 11.70 -5.39 16.55
N ALA A 64 11.22 -5.93 17.67
CA ALA A 64 9.83 -5.81 18.08
C ALA A 64 9.70 -5.52 19.57
N GLU A 65 8.80 -4.60 19.91
CA GLU A 65 8.43 -4.25 21.27
C GLU A 65 6.90 -4.24 21.41
N ILE A 66 6.38 -4.78 22.52
CA ILE A 66 4.95 -4.81 22.82
C ILE A 66 4.63 -3.81 23.93
N THR A 67 3.61 -3.00 23.71
CA THR A 67 3.08 -2.06 24.70
C THR A 67 1.60 -2.36 24.94
N THR A 68 1.18 -2.38 26.20
CA THR A 68 -0.21 -2.60 26.59
C THR A 68 -0.73 -1.37 27.32
N HIS A 69 -1.90 -0.89 26.90
CA HIS A 69 -2.67 0.15 27.55
C HIS A 69 -4.06 -0.37 27.92
N ALA A 70 -4.86 0.42 28.63
CA ALA A 70 -6.19 -0.01 29.06
C ALA A 70 -7.16 -0.28 27.89
N ASP A 71 -7.03 0.45 26.79
CA ASP A 71 -7.93 0.44 25.63
C ASP A 71 -7.31 -0.18 24.37
N ARG A 72 -6.01 -0.52 24.38
CA ARG A 72 -5.29 -1.04 23.21
C ARG A 72 -4.08 -1.89 23.57
N VAL A 73 -3.73 -2.81 22.67
CA VAL A 73 -2.45 -3.52 22.66
C VAL A 73 -1.73 -3.16 21.36
N SER A 74 -0.46 -2.79 21.46
CA SER A 74 0.36 -2.34 20.34
C SER A 74 1.61 -3.19 20.23
N ILE A 75 2.01 -3.50 18.99
CA ILE A 75 3.33 -4.02 18.65
C ILE A 75 4.03 -3.01 17.75
N THR A 76 5.22 -2.58 18.14
CA THR A 76 6.06 -1.67 17.37
C THR A 76 7.23 -2.45 16.80
N PHE A 77 7.31 -2.51 15.48
CA PHE A 77 8.48 -3.02 14.79
C PHE A 77 9.43 -1.87 14.49
N SER A 78 10.73 -2.04 14.71
CA SER A 78 11.75 -1.06 14.35
C SER A 78 12.89 -1.65 13.55
N ARG A 79 13.47 -0.85 12.65
CA ARG A 79 14.62 -1.24 11.84
C ARG A 79 15.48 -0.04 11.47
N TYR A 80 16.78 -0.29 11.34
CA TYR A 80 17.72 0.63 10.69
C TYR A 80 17.95 0.21 9.22
N SER A 81 17.80 1.15 8.30
CA SER A 81 18.12 1.02 6.88
C SER A 81 19.34 1.89 6.59
N ALA A 82 20.45 1.28 6.19
CA ALA A 82 21.72 1.98 6.00
C ALA A 82 21.70 2.89 4.76
N ASP A 83 22.62 3.88 4.69
CA ASP A 83 22.85 4.63 3.45
C ASP A 83 23.18 3.67 2.29
N LYS A 84 22.65 4.00 1.11
CA LYS A 84 22.76 3.22 -0.14
C LYS A 84 22.07 1.86 -0.14
N GLU A 85 21.31 1.51 0.89
CA GLU A 85 20.48 0.30 0.87
C GLU A 85 19.50 0.36 -0.31
N GLU A 86 19.53 -0.66 -1.18
CA GLU A 86 18.76 -0.72 -2.44
C GLU A 86 18.94 0.51 -3.36
N GLY A 87 20.04 1.26 -3.16
CA GLY A 87 20.39 2.49 -3.89
C GLY A 87 19.85 3.79 -3.28
N TYR A 88 19.07 3.73 -2.20
CA TYR A 88 18.52 4.92 -1.57
C TYR A 88 19.59 5.73 -0.82
N PRO A 89 19.67 7.06 -1.00
CA PRO A 89 20.55 7.90 -0.20
C PRO A 89 20.07 8.00 1.25
N GLY A 90 20.99 8.27 2.16
CA GLY A 90 20.72 8.54 3.57
C GLY A 90 20.36 7.29 4.37
N ALA A 91 20.71 7.34 5.65
CA ALA A 91 20.29 6.33 6.61
C ALA A 91 18.88 6.66 7.11
N LEU A 92 18.11 5.62 7.46
CA LEU A 92 16.73 5.75 7.90
C LEU A 92 16.44 4.82 9.08
N HIS A 93 15.98 5.37 10.20
CA HIS A 93 15.32 4.61 11.26
C HIS A 93 13.84 4.57 10.96
N VAL A 94 13.26 3.37 10.87
CA VAL A 94 11.84 3.18 10.54
C VAL A 94 11.13 2.43 11.64
N ARG A 95 9.87 2.80 11.87
CA ARG A 95 8.96 2.11 12.79
C ARG A 95 7.64 1.82 12.09
N ALA A 96 7.09 0.65 12.38
CA ALA A 96 5.75 0.25 11.99
C ALA A 96 5.01 -0.27 13.22
N THR A 97 4.03 0.50 13.68
CA THR A 97 3.26 0.18 14.88
C THR A 97 1.87 -0.27 14.49
N TYR A 98 1.50 -1.47 14.93
CA TYR A 98 0.18 -2.04 14.75
C TYR A 98 -0.51 -2.11 16.11
N SER A 99 -1.72 -1.57 16.22
CA SER A 99 -2.49 -1.60 17.47
C SER A 99 -3.89 -2.16 17.24
N ILE A 100 -4.33 -3.04 18.14
CA ILE A 100 -5.73 -3.48 18.21
C ILE A 100 -6.37 -2.77 19.40
N THR A 101 -7.48 -2.08 19.15
CA THR A 101 -8.22 -1.35 20.19
C THR A 101 -9.45 -2.12 20.69
N SER A 102 -9.95 -1.74 21.86
CA SER A 102 -11.21 -2.27 22.42
C SER A 102 -12.43 -1.98 21.54
N SER A 103 -12.31 -1.07 20.57
CA SER A 103 -13.36 -0.71 19.62
C SER A 103 -13.33 -1.55 18.33
N ASN A 104 -12.53 -2.62 18.28
CA ASN A 104 -12.28 -3.44 17.08
C ASN A 104 -11.65 -2.65 15.91
N GLU A 105 -10.78 -1.69 16.23
CA GLU A 105 -9.99 -0.96 15.23
C GLU A 105 -8.59 -1.56 15.14
N LEU A 106 -8.05 -1.63 13.91
CA LEU A 106 -6.65 -1.91 13.64
C LEU A 106 -5.97 -0.61 13.23
N ASP A 107 -5.23 0.00 14.15
CA ASP A 107 -4.44 1.20 13.87
C ASP A 107 -3.07 0.79 13.32
N MET A 108 -2.65 1.42 12.22
CA MET A 108 -1.32 1.26 11.64
C MET A 108 -0.63 2.62 11.58
N VAL A 109 0.54 2.74 12.19
CA VAL A 109 1.34 3.97 12.18
C VAL A 109 2.72 3.65 11.63
N PHE A 110 3.10 4.36 10.57
CA PHE A 110 4.44 4.31 10.00
C PHE A 110 5.20 5.59 10.33
N GLU A 111 6.41 5.43 10.81
CA GLU A 111 7.30 6.53 11.16
C GLU A 111 8.66 6.28 10.52
N ALA A 112 9.27 7.34 10.03
CA ALA A 112 10.60 7.29 9.45
C ALA A 112 11.38 8.53 9.87
N SER A 113 12.62 8.34 10.30
CA SER A 113 13.52 9.41 10.72
C SER A 113 14.85 9.24 10.00
N GLY A 114 15.16 10.20 9.13
CA GLY A 114 16.39 10.23 8.35
C GLY A 114 17.56 10.83 9.10
N ASN A 115 18.73 10.83 8.45
CA ASN A 115 19.90 11.61 8.85
C ASN A 115 19.99 12.92 8.02
N GLU A 116 21.16 13.57 8.01
CA GLU A 116 21.39 14.80 7.25
C GLU A 116 21.34 14.63 5.73
N ILE A 117 21.42 13.40 5.22
CA ILE A 117 21.35 13.11 3.78
C ILE A 117 19.88 12.91 3.40
N PRO A 118 19.29 13.79 2.56
CA PRO A 118 17.89 13.68 2.16
C PRO A 118 17.59 12.37 1.44
N THR A 119 16.39 11.82 1.65
CA THR A 119 15.92 10.60 1.01
C THR A 119 14.43 10.65 0.71
N ILE A 120 13.93 9.70 -0.09
CA ILE A 120 12.51 9.53 -0.37
C ILE A 120 11.96 8.34 0.42
N VAL A 121 10.77 8.50 1.01
CA VAL A 121 10.11 7.45 1.80
C VAL A 121 8.61 7.50 1.53
N ASN A 122 8.01 6.34 1.27
CA ASN A 122 6.58 6.16 1.08
C ASN A 122 6.21 4.73 1.50
N MET A 123 5.92 4.53 2.79
CA MET A 123 5.66 3.21 3.36
C MET A 123 4.17 2.85 3.29
N THR A 124 3.86 1.56 3.23
CA THR A 124 2.47 1.07 3.34
C THR A 124 2.42 -0.32 3.98
N ASN A 125 1.23 -0.76 4.38
CA ASN A 125 0.93 -2.17 4.64
C ASN A 125 0.25 -2.80 3.42
N HIS A 126 0.64 -4.04 3.11
CA HIS A 126 0.14 -4.76 1.94
C HIS A 126 -0.88 -5.86 2.30
N ALA A 127 -1.80 -5.55 3.22
CA ALA A 127 -2.91 -6.42 3.61
C ALA A 127 -3.88 -6.68 2.45
N TYR A 128 -4.41 -7.90 2.42
CA TYR A 128 -5.45 -8.32 1.48
C TYR A 128 -6.70 -8.72 2.24
N TRP A 129 -7.84 -8.18 1.80
CA TRP A 129 -9.11 -8.39 2.48
C TRP A 129 -10.05 -9.32 1.69
N ASN A 130 -10.35 -10.48 2.28
CA ASN A 130 -11.42 -11.35 1.81
C ASN A 130 -12.44 -11.61 2.93
N LEU A 131 -13.49 -10.79 2.93
CA LEU A 131 -14.56 -10.81 3.95
C LEU A 131 -15.44 -12.07 3.92
N SER A 132 -15.20 -13.01 3.02
CA SER A 132 -15.91 -14.29 3.02
C SER A 132 -15.39 -15.25 4.10
N GLY A 133 -14.23 -14.96 4.69
CA GLY A 133 -13.52 -15.86 5.60
C GLY A 133 -12.93 -17.10 4.92
N ASN A 134 -13.03 -17.21 3.58
CA ASN A 134 -12.52 -18.33 2.81
C ASN A 134 -11.77 -17.82 1.58
N CYS A 135 -10.44 -17.93 1.60
CA CYS A 135 -9.56 -17.47 0.51
C CYS A 135 -9.85 -18.12 -0.85
N LYS A 136 -10.58 -19.25 -0.90
CA LYS A 136 -11.00 -19.88 -2.16
C LYS A 136 -12.23 -19.23 -2.78
N ARG A 137 -12.99 -18.43 -2.02
CA ARG A 137 -14.15 -17.70 -2.54
C ARG A 137 -13.69 -16.38 -3.17
N PRO A 138 -14.13 -16.07 -4.40
CA PRO A 138 -13.78 -14.83 -5.06
C PRO A 138 -14.35 -13.62 -4.30
N VAL A 139 -13.68 -12.48 -4.43
CA VAL A 139 -14.12 -11.19 -3.86
C VAL A 139 -15.02 -10.40 -4.82
N ASN A 140 -15.36 -10.97 -5.98
CA ASN A 140 -16.10 -10.28 -7.04
C ASN A 140 -17.40 -9.63 -6.55
N ASN A 141 -18.12 -10.26 -5.61
CA ASN A 141 -19.39 -9.75 -5.09
C ASN A 141 -19.23 -8.81 -3.88
N HIS A 142 -18.01 -8.61 -3.39
CA HIS A 142 -17.76 -7.62 -2.36
C HIS A 142 -18.00 -6.24 -2.97
N LYS A 143 -18.46 -5.32 -2.13
CA LYS A 143 -18.78 -3.96 -2.55
C LYS A 143 -17.79 -2.98 -1.98
N LEU A 144 -17.42 -2.01 -2.79
CA LEU A 144 -16.44 -0.98 -2.48
C LEU A 144 -17.03 0.40 -2.72
N CYS A 145 -16.70 1.32 -1.83
CA CYS A 145 -16.87 2.76 -1.99
C CYS A 145 -15.52 3.41 -1.66
N ILE A 146 -15.07 4.37 -2.46
CA ILE A 146 -13.85 5.15 -2.27
C ILE A 146 -14.20 6.63 -2.43
N ASP A 147 -13.70 7.45 -1.52
CA ASP A 147 -13.83 8.89 -1.56
C ASP A 147 -12.80 9.52 -2.51
N SER A 148 -13.00 9.31 -3.82
CA SER A 148 -12.06 9.66 -4.88
C SER A 148 -12.79 10.00 -6.17
N ASP A 149 -12.44 11.12 -6.81
CA ASP A 149 -12.96 11.49 -8.14
C ASP A 149 -12.01 11.11 -9.29
N PHE A 150 -10.77 10.74 -8.97
CA PHE A 150 -9.76 10.42 -9.96
C PHE A 150 -8.98 9.16 -9.59
N TYR A 151 -8.36 8.54 -10.59
CA TYR A 151 -7.40 7.46 -10.40
C TYR A 151 -6.22 7.62 -11.36
N LEU A 152 -5.11 6.98 -11.03
CA LEU A 152 -3.89 6.95 -11.83
C LEU A 152 -3.81 5.65 -12.62
N ASP A 153 -3.53 5.77 -13.92
CA ASP A 153 -3.25 4.66 -14.82
C ASP A 153 -2.10 5.02 -15.77
N GLY A 154 -1.54 4.00 -16.42
CA GLY A 154 -0.48 4.17 -17.39
C GLY A 154 0.15 2.83 -17.80
N GLU A 155 1.24 2.91 -18.55
CA GLU A 155 1.89 1.74 -19.14
C GLU A 155 2.86 1.07 -18.17
N ASN A 156 3.01 -0.26 -18.28
CA ASN A 156 3.94 -1.04 -17.45
C ASN A 156 3.79 -0.79 -15.94
N MET A 157 2.55 -0.51 -15.48
CA MET A 157 2.21 -0.16 -14.10
C MET A 157 2.88 1.14 -13.59
N ILE A 158 3.32 2.01 -14.48
CA ILE A 158 3.80 3.36 -14.18
C ILE A 158 2.67 4.34 -14.50
N PRO A 159 2.14 5.07 -13.49
CA PRO A 159 1.17 6.12 -13.71
C PRO A 159 1.64 7.19 -14.70
N ASN A 160 0.74 7.63 -15.56
CA ASN A 160 0.88 8.90 -16.27
C ASN A 160 0.73 10.08 -15.28
N GLU A 161 1.27 11.23 -15.63
CA GLU A 161 1.19 12.44 -14.80
C GLU A 161 -0.24 12.98 -14.64
N THR A 162 -1.14 12.66 -15.57
CA THR A 162 -2.52 13.17 -15.59
C THR A 162 -3.48 12.14 -14.99
N PRO A 163 -4.14 12.45 -13.85
CA PRO A 163 -5.19 11.59 -13.31
C PRO A 163 -6.41 11.48 -14.23
N ILE A 164 -7.03 10.31 -14.24
CA ILE A 164 -8.22 10.01 -15.04
C ILE A 164 -9.46 10.16 -14.16
N PRO A 165 -10.52 10.88 -14.60
CA PRO A 165 -11.78 10.94 -13.87
C PRO A 165 -12.38 9.54 -13.70
N VAL A 166 -12.87 9.22 -12.51
CA VAL A 166 -13.55 7.92 -12.28
C VAL A 166 -14.93 7.89 -12.94
N LYS A 167 -15.58 9.05 -13.09
CA LYS A 167 -16.95 9.18 -13.62
C LYS A 167 -17.07 8.51 -14.99
N ASP A 168 -18.16 7.79 -15.19
CA ASP A 168 -18.47 7.06 -16.42
C ASP A 168 -17.45 5.94 -16.77
N THR A 169 -16.65 5.50 -15.79
CA THR A 169 -15.73 4.35 -15.93
C THR A 169 -16.08 3.20 -14.98
N LEU A 170 -15.49 2.03 -15.21
CA LEU A 170 -15.56 0.89 -14.28
C LEU A 170 -14.81 1.13 -12.96
N MET A 171 -14.08 2.24 -12.83
CA MET A 171 -13.39 2.66 -11.62
C MET A 171 -14.23 3.58 -10.74
N ASP A 172 -15.47 3.91 -11.14
CA ASP A 172 -16.36 4.74 -10.34
C ASP A 172 -16.89 4.01 -9.10
N PHE A 173 -16.09 4.05 -8.04
CA PHE A 173 -16.44 3.63 -6.69
C PHE A 173 -16.85 4.80 -5.80
N THR A 174 -17.29 5.94 -6.36
CA THR A 174 -17.76 7.09 -5.54
C THR A 174 -19.01 6.78 -4.72
N THR A 175 -19.70 5.71 -5.09
CA THR A 175 -20.81 5.10 -4.36
C THR A 175 -20.53 3.62 -4.18
N LEU A 176 -21.23 2.99 -3.23
CA LEU A 176 -21.01 1.57 -2.91
C LEU A 176 -21.44 0.67 -4.06
N LYS A 177 -20.48 0.05 -4.75
CA LYS A 177 -20.72 -0.81 -5.93
C LYS A 177 -19.95 -2.12 -5.85
N SER A 178 -20.45 -3.13 -6.55
CA SER A 178 -19.77 -4.43 -6.68
C SER A 178 -18.41 -4.28 -7.36
N LEU A 179 -17.43 -5.07 -6.93
CA LEU A 179 -16.12 -5.16 -7.59
C LEU A 179 -16.16 -5.87 -8.95
N SER A 180 -17.16 -6.72 -9.22
CA SER A 180 -17.13 -7.64 -10.37
C SER A 180 -16.86 -6.95 -11.70
N PRO A 181 -17.59 -5.88 -12.10
CA PRO A 181 -17.35 -5.24 -13.40
C PRO A 181 -15.91 -4.74 -13.56
N ALA A 182 -15.31 -4.26 -12.47
CA ALA A 182 -13.96 -3.74 -12.45
C ALA A 182 -12.89 -4.84 -12.39
N ILE A 183 -13.16 -5.95 -11.69
CA ILE A 183 -12.24 -7.10 -11.60
C ILE A 183 -12.21 -7.90 -12.90
N ASP A 184 -13.37 -8.07 -13.53
CA ASP A 184 -13.53 -8.92 -14.72
C ASP A 184 -13.12 -8.19 -16.01
N ARG A 185 -12.83 -6.90 -15.92
CA ARG A 185 -12.29 -6.13 -17.04
C ARG A 185 -10.86 -6.57 -17.38
N VAL A 186 -10.52 -6.37 -18.65
CA VAL A 186 -9.14 -6.35 -19.14
C VAL A 186 -8.96 -4.98 -19.81
N ASP A 187 -7.94 -4.23 -19.41
CA ASP A 187 -7.68 -2.91 -20.01
C ASP A 187 -7.10 -3.03 -21.43
N GLY A 188 -6.92 -1.89 -22.11
CA GLY A 188 -6.37 -1.85 -23.47
C GLY A 188 -4.95 -2.43 -23.60
N GLY A 189 -4.22 -2.57 -22.48
CA GLY A 189 -2.89 -3.18 -22.40
C GLY A 189 -2.90 -4.64 -21.94
N GLY A 190 -4.07 -5.27 -21.81
CA GLY A 190 -4.19 -6.67 -21.39
C GLY A 190 -4.11 -6.90 -19.87
N ARG A 191 -4.11 -5.85 -19.04
CA ARG A 191 -4.08 -5.96 -17.58
C ARG A 191 -5.46 -6.35 -17.04
N PRO A 192 -5.59 -7.49 -16.34
CA PRO A 192 -6.84 -7.86 -15.70
C PRO A 192 -7.00 -7.16 -14.35
N GLY A 193 -8.25 -6.82 -14.01
CA GLY A 193 -8.64 -6.36 -12.69
C GLY A 193 -8.09 -5.00 -12.26
N ILE A 194 -8.09 -4.77 -10.94
CA ILE A 194 -7.77 -3.47 -10.33
C ILE A 194 -6.38 -3.51 -9.71
N ASP A 195 -5.48 -2.71 -10.29
CA ASP A 195 -4.16 -2.40 -9.71
C ASP A 195 -3.80 -0.93 -10.03
N HIS A 196 -4.50 -0.01 -9.37
CA HIS A 196 -4.45 1.43 -9.63
C HIS A 196 -4.40 2.19 -8.31
N ALA A 197 -3.87 3.42 -8.36
CA ALA A 197 -3.88 4.36 -7.26
C ALA A 197 -5.07 5.32 -7.40
N PHE A 198 -5.92 5.41 -6.38
CA PHE A 198 -7.03 6.37 -6.32
C PHE A 198 -6.59 7.68 -5.66
N CYS A 199 -6.94 8.82 -6.25
CA CYS A 199 -6.62 10.17 -5.77
C CYS A 199 -7.71 10.67 -4.81
N LEU A 200 -7.48 10.49 -3.51
CA LEU A 200 -8.46 10.81 -2.47
C LEU A 200 -8.89 12.28 -2.49
N ARG A 201 -10.19 12.54 -2.29
CA ARG A 201 -10.73 13.90 -2.17
C ARG A 201 -10.10 14.65 -1.00
N GLY A 202 -10.04 15.97 -1.08
CA GLY A 202 -9.52 16.80 0.01
C GLY A 202 -8.06 16.51 0.36
N TYR A 203 -7.28 15.96 -0.59
CA TYR A 203 -5.85 15.83 -0.43
C TYR A 203 -5.21 17.22 -0.24
N SER A 204 -4.37 17.38 0.77
CA SER A 204 -3.68 18.62 1.12
C SER A 204 -2.25 18.33 1.52
N ASN A 205 -1.32 19.11 0.98
CA ASN A 205 0.09 19.10 1.37
C ASN A 205 0.36 19.84 2.68
N ASP A 206 -0.67 20.43 3.32
CA ASP A 206 -0.54 21.04 4.64
C ASP A 206 -0.41 19.94 5.71
N ILE A 207 0.83 19.70 6.15
CA ILE A 207 1.17 18.64 7.11
C ILE A 207 0.63 18.94 8.51
N ASP A 208 0.48 20.22 8.86
CA ASP A 208 0.15 20.66 10.22
C ASP A 208 -1.36 20.56 10.52
N ASN A 209 -2.21 20.45 9.49
CA ASN A 209 -3.67 20.37 9.61
C ASN A 209 -4.26 19.01 9.17
N LYS A 210 -3.49 17.92 9.20
CA LYS A 210 -3.94 16.59 8.78
C LYS A 210 -4.83 15.94 9.86
N THR A 211 -6.06 15.60 9.51
CA THR A 211 -6.96 14.81 10.36
C THR A 211 -7.25 13.45 9.73
N LEU A 212 -7.38 12.44 10.59
CA LEU A 212 -7.82 11.12 10.15
C LEU A 212 -9.29 11.17 9.77
N ARG A 213 -9.61 10.66 8.58
CA ARG A 213 -10.98 10.58 8.09
C ARG A 213 -11.20 9.30 7.30
N ASN A 214 -12.46 9.03 7.05
CA ASN A 214 -12.89 7.83 6.36
C ASN A 214 -12.83 8.04 4.84
N VAL A 215 -12.06 7.22 4.14
CA VAL A 215 -11.83 7.40 2.68
C VAL A 215 -12.24 6.20 1.84
N ALA A 216 -12.52 5.05 2.45
CA ALA A 216 -13.08 3.91 1.75
C ALA A 216 -13.96 3.08 2.68
N ARG A 217 -14.85 2.29 2.07
CA ARG A 217 -15.71 1.31 2.74
C ARG A 217 -15.79 0.06 1.90
N TYR A 218 -15.53 -1.10 2.51
CA TYR A 218 -15.52 -2.39 1.84
C TYR A 218 -16.44 -3.37 2.56
N VAL A 219 -17.43 -3.95 1.89
CA VAL A 219 -18.41 -4.83 2.56
C VAL A 219 -18.67 -6.09 1.75
N ASN A 220 -19.17 -7.13 2.43
CA ASN A 220 -19.69 -8.34 1.81
C ASN A 220 -21.15 -8.55 2.27
N GLU A 221 -21.92 -9.33 1.52
CA GLU A 221 -23.35 -9.59 1.74
C GLU A 221 -23.68 -10.13 3.14
N LEU A 222 -22.72 -10.79 3.80
CA LEU A 222 -22.93 -11.48 5.06
C LEU A 222 -22.39 -10.75 6.30
N LYS A 223 -21.45 -9.79 6.14
CA LYS A 223 -20.77 -9.10 7.25
C LYS A 223 -20.26 -7.73 6.80
N CYS A 224 -20.52 -6.71 7.61
CA CYS A 224 -19.89 -5.41 7.47
C CYS A 224 -18.53 -5.45 8.17
N MET A 225 -17.45 -5.27 7.42
CA MET A 225 -16.20 -4.77 7.99
C MET A 225 -16.08 -3.33 7.51
N VAL A 226 -16.40 -2.35 8.35
CA VAL A 226 -16.08 -0.98 7.98
C VAL A 226 -14.59 -0.80 8.22
N ASP A 227 -13.79 -1.15 7.24
CA ASP A 227 -12.36 -0.84 7.26
C ASP A 227 -12.22 0.65 6.97
N TRP A 228 -12.05 1.43 8.03
CA TRP A 228 -11.78 2.85 7.93
C TRP A 228 -10.30 3.03 7.64
N TRP A 229 -9.97 3.24 6.37
CA TRP A 229 -8.63 3.68 5.99
C TRP A 229 -8.44 5.12 6.44
N ARG A 230 -8.06 5.30 7.70
CA ARG A 230 -7.69 6.59 8.25
C ARG A 230 -6.25 6.88 7.84
N LYS A 231 -6.10 7.67 6.78
CA LYS A 231 -4.79 8.05 6.26
C LYS A 231 -4.46 9.49 6.62
N ARG A 232 -3.21 9.75 7.05
CA ARG A 232 -2.62 11.08 6.86
C ARG A 232 -2.40 11.28 5.36
N VAL A 233 -2.56 12.50 4.91
CA VAL A 233 -2.90 12.85 3.53
C VAL A 233 -1.70 12.72 2.56
N ASP A 234 -0.99 11.59 2.52
CA ASP A 234 0.19 11.38 1.65
C ASP A 234 0.17 10.10 0.81
N ASP A 235 -0.86 9.25 0.89
CA ASP A 235 -0.82 8.00 0.12
C ASP A 235 -2.12 7.58 -0.59
N ALA A 236 -1.97 7.04 -1.80
CA ALA A 236 -3.06 6.48 -2.60
C ALA A 236 -3.63 5.21 -1.97
N LEU A 237 -4.92 4.93 -2.19
CA LEU A 237 -5.54 3.65 -1.82
C LEU A 237 -5.39 2.66 -2.98
N THR A 238 -4.89 1.46 -2.68
CA THR A 238 -4.33 0.56 -3.70
C THR A 238 -4.83 -0.85 -3.48
N PHE A 239 -5.42 -1.44 -4.52
CA PHE A 239 -5.89 -2.82 -4.48
C PHE A 239 -4.85 -3.71 -5.15
N PRO A 240 -4.25 -4.66 -4.43
CA PRO A 240 -3.31 -5.56 -5.05
C PRO A 240 -3.98 -6.64 -5.90
N ARG A 241 -3.22 -7.12 -6.89
CA ARG A 241 -3.64 -8.08 -7.92
C ARG A 241 -4.04 -9.45 -7.33
N ARG A 242 -4.92 -10.14 -8.05
CA ARG A 242 -5.18 -11.59 -7.92
C ARG A 242 -3.88 -12.35 -8.23
N SER A 243 -3.33 -13.10 -7.28
CA SER A 243 -2.41 -14.18 -7.62
C SER A 243 -3.22 -15.27 -8.31
N VAL A 244 -2.90 -15.53 -9.58
CA VAL A 244 -3.35 -16.74 -10.26
C VAL A 244 -2.46 -17.88 -9.71
N PRO A 245 -3.03 -19.05 -9.36
CA PRO A 245 -2.29 -20.16 -8.77
C PRO A 245 -1.13 -20.65 -9.64
#